data_AF-A0A9P3BQP1-F1
#
_entry.id   AF-A0A9P3BQP1-F1
#
_cell.length_a   1.000
_cell.length_b   1.000
_cell.length_c   1.000
_cell.angle_alpha   90.00
_cell.angle_beta   90.00
_cell.angle_gamma   90.00
#
_symmetry.space_group_name_H-M   'P 1'
#
loop_
_entity.id
_entity.type
_entity.pdbx_description
1 polymer ?
#
loop_
_entity_poly.entity_id
_entity_poly.type
_entity_poly.pdbx_seq_one_letter_code
_entity_poly.pdbx_strand_id
1 'polypeptide(L)'
;MVSILLSLEHVGAAYGATAFIFVFQLFYGVDWLPVPWFYPAEINTTRVRTKMQAIASGWNWMAVFAVVKITPIAFANIGWKTFIIFAVLNAAFIPIVYCFYPETKGLELEDIPLLFAKGELQGVS
;
A
#
# COMPACT_ATOMS: atom_id res chain seq x y z
N MET A 1 3.09 -17.67 -14.02
CA MET A 1 1.92 -17.37 -14.88
C MET A 1 2.36 -17.03 -16.31
N VAL A 2 3.21 -16.01 -16.52
CA VAL A 2 3.81 -15.74 -17.84
C VAL A 2 4.59 -16.95 -18.38
N SER A 3 5.36 -17.63 -17.52
CA SER A 3 6.06 -18.87 -17.85
C SER A 3 5.12 -20.03 -18.26
N ILE A 4 3.90 -20.08 -17.71
CA ILE A 4 2.90 -21.10 -18.02
C ILE A 4 2.22 -20.77 -19.36
N LEU A 5 1.91 -19.49 -19.61
CA LEU A 5 1.33 -19.05 -20.89
C LEU A 5 2.31 -19.21 -22.05
N LEU A 6 3.60 -19.00 -21.82
CA LEU A 6 4.66 -19.29 -22.78
C LEU A 6 4.80 -20.80 -23.06
N SER A 7 4.61 -21.66 -22.04
CA SER A 7 4.61 -23.12 -22.25
C SER A 7 3.37 -23.67 -22.96
N LEU A 8 2.30 -22.87 -23.08
CA LEU A 8 1.05 -23.22 -23.76
C LEU A 8 0.96 -22.59 -25.18
N GLU A 9 2.08 -22.08 -25.71
CA GLU A 9 2.20 -21.43 -27.03
C GLU A 9 1.27 -20.20 -27.26
N HIS A 10 0.66 -19.66 -26.21
CA HIS A 10 -0.15 -18.44 -26.26
C HIS A 10 0.71 -17.18 -26.10
N VAL A 11 1.63 -16.97 -27.05
CA VAL A 11 2.67 -15.94 -26.98
C VAL A 11 2.11 -14.52 -26.86
N GLY A 12 1.04 -14.22 -27.61
CA GLY A 12 0.37 -12.91 -27.55
C GLY A 12 -0.21 -12.57 -26.17
N ALA A 13 -0.84 -13.56 -25.52
CA ALA A 13 -1.38 -13.38 -24.17
C ALA A 13 -0.26 -13.25 -23.12
N ALA A 14 0.87 -13.93 -23.31
CA ALA A 14 2.03 -13.81 -22.43
C ALA A 14 2.67 -12.41 -22.50
N TYR A 15 2.82 -11.84 -23.70
CA TYR A 15 3.30 -10.47 -23.87
C TYR A 15 2.35 -9.44 -23.25
N GLY A 16 1.04 -9.58 -23.49
CA GLY A 16 0.03 -8.73 -22.87
C GLY A 16 0.08 -8.78 -21.35
N ALA A 17 0.07 -9.99 -20.76
CA ALA A 17 0.17 -10.17 -19.31
C ALA A 17 1.44 -9.54 -18.72
N THR A 18 2.57 -9.68 -19.42
CA THR A 18 3.85 -9.08 -19.01
C THR A 18 3.78 -7.55 -19.03
N ALA A 19 3.23 -6.96 -20.10
CA ALA A 19 3.06 -5.51 -20.20
C ALA A 19 2.18 -4.96 -19.07
N PHE A 20 1.04 -5.59 -18.78
CA PHE A 20 0.15 -5.18 -17.68
C PHE A 20 0.82 -5.28 -16.30
N ILE A 21 1.64 -6.31 -16.07
CA ILE A 21 2.42 -6.43 -14.82
C ILE A 21 3.41 -5.28 -14.67
N PHE A 22 4.13 -4.92 -15.73
CA PHE A 22 5.06 -3.78 -15.68
C PHE A 22 4.36 -2.46 -15.46
N VAL A 23 3.23 -2.21 -16.14
CA VAL A 23 2.42 -1.01 -15.93
C VAL A 23 1.94 -0.92 -14.48
N PHE A 24 1.41 -2.02 -13.93
CA PHE A 24 1.03 -2.09 -12.52
C PHE A 24 2.23 -1.80 -11.60
N GLN A 25 3.39 -2.38 -11.89
CA GLN A 25 4.60 -2.19 -11.08
C GLN A 25 5.10 -0.74 -11.11
N LEU A 26 4.91 -0.01 -12.21
CA LEU A 26 5.27 1.40 -12.33
C LEU A 26 4.38 2.27 -11.40
N PHE A 27 3.06 2.13 -11.49
CA PHE A 27 2.15 2.86 -10.61
C PHE A 27 2.37 2.50 -9.14
N TYR A 28 2.52 1.20 -8.84
CA TYR A 28 2.83 0.75 -7.50
C TYR A 28 4.15 1.32 -6.98
N GLY A 29 5.19 1.36 -7.83
CA GLY A 29 6.51 1.86 -7.46
C GLY A 29 6.57 3.38 -7.23
N VAL A 30 5.82 4.16 -8.01
CA VAL A 30 5.81 5.63 -7.92
C VAL A 30 4.94 6.11 -6.76
N ASP A 31 3.75 5.54 -6.58
CA ASP A 31 2.78 6.04 -5.60
C ASP A 31 2.79 5.21 -4.32
N TRP A 32 2.45 3.93 -4.42
CA TRP A 32 2.09 3.12 -3.26
C TRP A 32 3.28 2.59 -2.46
N LEU A 33 4.42 2.39 -3.11
CA LEU A 33 5.63 1.91 -2.47
C LEU A 33 6.23 2.96 -1.50
N PRO A 34 6.50 4.22 -1.90
CA PRO A 34 7.17 5.17 -1.02
C PRO A 34 6.28 5.73 0.09
N VAL A 35 4.97 5.94 -0.17
CA VAL A 35 4.07 6.66 0.74
C VAL A 35 4.06 6.08 2.16
N PRO A 36 3.90 4.76 2.39
CA PRO A 36 3.89 4.20 3.75
C PRO A 36 5.21 4.32 4.52
N TRP A 37 6.34 4.55 3.84
CA TRP A 37 7.64 4.72 4.49
C TRP A 37 7.91 6.17 4.90
N PHE A 38 7.43 7.12 4.11
CA PHE A 38 7.60 8.55 4.38
C PHE A 38 6.49 9.11 5.27
N TYR A 39 5.25 8.66 5.09
CA TYR A 39 4.09 9.17 5.80
C TYR A 39 4.22 9.11 7.34
N PRO A 40 4.75 8.02 7.96
CA PRO A 40 4.95 8.02 9.40
C PRO A 40 6.05 8.98 9.87
N ALA A 41 6.99 9.38 9.01
CA ALA A 41 7.96 10.41 9.36
C ALA A 41 7.31 11.80 9.36
N GLU A 42 6.34 12.02 8.46
CA GLU A 42 5.59 13.25 8.33
C GLU A 42 4.68 13.42 9.54
N ILE A 43 3.78 12.49 9.85
CA ILE A 43 2.78 12.67 10.93
C ILE A 43 3.35 12.68 12.36
N ASN A 44 4.61 12.30 12.56
CA ASN A 44 5.19 12.13 13.90
C ASN A 44 6.16 13.26 14.26
N THR A 45 6.01 13.79 15.48
CA THR A 45 6.94 14.78 16.05
C THR A 45 8.33 14.16 16.28
N THR A 46 9.36 14.99 16.19
CA THR A 46 10.78 14.59 16.22
C THR A 46 11.15 13.71 17.43
N ARG A 47 10.47 13.89 18.57
CA ARG A 47 10.74 13.12 19.81
C ARG A 47 10.22 11.68 19.77
N VAL A 48 9.11 11.41 19.09
CA VAL A 48 8.48 10.06 19.04
C VAL A 48 8.68 9.35 17.73
N ARG A 49 9.18 10.05 16.70
CA ARG A 49 9.37 9.55 15.33
C ARG A 49 10.05 8.19 15.26
N THR A 50 11.19 8.00 15.92
CA THR A 50 11.94 6.73 15.87
C THR A 50 11.14 5.55 16.45
N LYS A 51 10.42 5.76 17.55
CA LYS A 51 9.60 4.71 18.18
C LYS A 51 8.41 4.34 17.30
N MET A 52 7.73 5.34 16.75
CA MET A 52 6.58 5.14 15.87
C MET A 52 6.99 4.46 14.55
N GLN A 53 8.15 4.83 14.00
CA GLN A 53 8.70 4.18 12.82
C GLN A 53 9.08 2.72 13.05
N ALA A 54 9.60 2.38 14.23
CA ALA A 54 9.86 0.99 14.59
C ALA A 54 8.56 0.16 14.70
N ILE A 55 7.51 0.72 15.30
CA ILE A 55 6.20 0.07 15.38
C ILE A 55 5.58 -0.09 13.99
N ALA A 56 5.61 0.95 13.15
CA ALA A 56 5.09 0.91 11.79
C ALA A 56 5.81 -0.14 10.93
N SER A 57 7.14 -0.19 11.01
CA SER A 57 7.94 -1.21 10.34
C SER A 57 7.62 -2.62 10.84
N GLY A 58 7.50 -2.79 12.16
CA GLY A 58 7.12 -4.07 12.76
C GLY A 58 5.75 -4.55 12.28
N TRP A 59 4.76 -3.66 12.26
CA TRP A 59 3.42 -3.96 11.74
C TRP A 59 3.44 -4.32 10.25
N ASN A 60 4.20 -3.58 9.43
CA ASN A 60 4.37 -3.86 8.02
C ASN A 60 4.90 -5.29 7.79
N TRP A 61 5.99 -5.66 8.46
CA TRP A 61 6.59 -6.99 8.30
C TRP A 61 5.71 -8.12 8.86
N MET A 62 4.94 -7.87 9.92
CA MET A 62 3.94 -8.82 10.40
C MET A 62 2.83 -9.05 9.37
N ALA A 63 2.34 -7.99 8.73
CA ALA A 63 1.34 -8.10 7.67
C ALA A 63 1.89 -8.84 6.45
N VAL A 64 3.13 -8.56 6.03
CA VAL A 64 3.82 -9.30 4.97
C VAL A 64 3.92 -10.78 5.32
N PHE A 65 4.33 -11.11 6.54
CA PHE A 65 4.40 -12.51 6.99
C PHE A 65 3.04 -13.20 6.93
N ALA A 66 1.98 -12.55 7.42
CA ALA A 66 0.62 -13.10 7.37
C ALA A 66 0.18 -13.37 5.93
N VAL A 67 0.40 -12.43 5.01
CA VAL A 67 0.06 -12.60 3.59
C VAL A 67 0.86 -13.75 2.99
N VAL A 68 2.18 -13.82 3.21
CA VAL A 68 3.04 -14.89 2.69
C VAL A 68 2.58 -16.27 3.20
N LYS A 69 2.12 -16.37 4.44
CA LYS A 69 1.59 -17.63 5.01
C LYS A 69 0.21 -18.00 4.49
N ILE A 70 -0.69 -17.03 4.35
CA ILE A 70 -2.09 -17.28 3.95
C ILE A 70 -2.19 -17.56 2.44
N THR A 71 -1.38 -16.88 1.62
CA THR A 71 -1.42 -16.99 0.16
C THR A 71 -1.33 -18.44 -0.36
N PRO A 72 -0.36 -19.30 0.03
CA PRO A 72 -0.28 -20.67 -0.46
C PRO A 72 -1.51 -21.51 -0.04
N ILE A 73 -2.03 -21.29 1.17
CA ILE A 73 -3.24 -21.96 1.67
C ILE A 73 -4.46 -21.54 0.84
N ALA A 74 -4.58 -20.25 0.53
CA ALA A 74 -5.65 -19.73 -0.31
C ALA A 74 -5.57 -20.32 -1.74
N PHE A 75 -4.39 -20.32 -2.37
CA PHE A 75 -4.24 -20.93 -3.69
C PHE A 75 -4.57 -22.42 -3.71
N ALA A 76 -4.23 -23.17 -2.65
CA ALA A 76 -4.56 -24.60 -2.56
C ALA A 76 -6.07 -24.86 -2.43
N ASN A 77 -6.82 -24.00 -1.74
CA ASN A 77 -8.24 -24.22 -1.46
C ASN A 77 -9.17 -23.56 -2.50
N ILE A 78 -8.86 -22.34 -2.93
CA ILE A 78 -9.74 -21.50 -3.75
C ILE A 78 -9.12 -21.09 -5.10
N GLY A 79 -7.87 -21.49 -5.37
CA GLY A 79 -7.20 -21.32 -6.67
C GLY A 79 -7.17 -19.87 -7.14
N TRP A 80 -7.67 -19.62 -8.34
CA TRP A 80 -7.70 -18.29 -8.97
C TRP A 80 -8.57 -17.27 -8.21
N LYS A 81 -9.54 -17.71 -7.41
CA LYS A 81 -10.41 -16.81 -6.64
C LYS A 81 -9.64 -16.04 -5.56
N THR A 82 -8.43 -16.48 -5.20
CA THR A 82 -7.52 -15.74 -4.32
C THR A 82 -7.25 -14.32 -4.83
N PHE A 83 -7.20 -14.12 -6.15
CA PHE A 83 -7.01 -12.79 -6.74
C PHE A 83 -8.19 -11.84 -6.48
N ILE A 84 -9.42 -12.36 -6.36
CA ILE A 84 -10.59 -11.55 -6.02
C ILE A 84 -10.47 -11.02 -4.58
N ILE A 85 -9.97 -11.84 -3.65
CA ILE A 85 -9.74 -11.41 -2.26
C ILE A 85 -8.76 -10.24 -2.23
N PHE A 86 -7.64 -10.34 -2.95
CA PHE A 86 -6.68 -9.24 -3.03
C PHE A 86 -7.28 -7.99 -3.71
N ALA A 87 -8.09 -8.15 -4.75
CA ALA A 87 -8.77 -7.02 -5.39
C ALA A 87 -9.73 -6.30 -4.43
N VAL A 88 -10.53 -7.04 -3.65
CA VAL A 88 -11.45 -6.47 -2.65
C VAL A 88 -10.69 -5.79 -1.53
N LEU A 89 -9.61 -6.40 -1.02
CA LEU A 89 -8.78 -5.78 0.00
C LEU A 89 -8.16 -4.46 -0.50
N ASN A 90 -7.60 -4.45 -1.72
CA ASN A 90 -7.07 -3.22 -2.33
C ASN A 90 -8.17 -2.15 -2.52
N ALA A 91 -9.35 -2.54 -2.98
CA ALA A 91 -10.47 -1.62 -3.14
C ALA A 91 -10.95 -1.04 -1.80
N ALA A 92 -10.91 -1.83 -0.71
CA ALA A 92 -11.26 -1.38 0.63
C ALA A 92 -10.22 -0.40 1.22
N PHE A 93 -8.96 -0.45 0.79
CA PHE A 93 -7.95 0.53 1.21
C PHE A 93 -8.22 1.94 0.67
N ILE A 94 -8.81 2.08 -0.52
CA ILE A 94 -9.09 3.38 -1.14
C ILE A 94 -9.95 4.29 -0.24
N PRO A 95 -11.15 3.88 0.24
CA PRO A 95 -11.96 4.72 1.12
C PRO A 95 -11.31 4.92 2.50
N ILE A 96 -10.51 3.97 2.98
CA ILE A 96 -9.79 4.13 4.25
C ILE A 96 -8.77 5.26 4.14
N VAL A 97 -7.98 5.27 3.08
CA VAL A 97 -7.01 6.36 2.84
C VAL A 97 -7.75 7.68 2.67
N TYR A 98 -8.80 7.72 1.85
CA TYR A 98 -9.56 8.96 1.62
C TYR A 98 -10.17 9.57 2.89
N CYS A 99 -10.70 8.75 3.81
CA CYS A 99 -11.38 9.25 5.01
C CYS A 99 -10.44 9.47 6.22
N PHE A 100 -9.41 8.64 6.38
CA PHE A 100 -8.60 8.62 7.62
C PHE A 100 -7.20 9.21 7.46
N TYR A 101 -6.70 9.39 6.24
CA TYR A 101 -5.36 9.95 6.02
C TYR A 101 -5.48 11.43 5.68
N PRO A 102 -5.22 12.35 6.63
CA PRO A 102 -5.19 13.76 6.33
C PRO A 102 -3.99 14.09 5.41
N GLU A 103 -4.20 15.04 4.49
CA GLU A 103 -3.14 15.54 3.62
C GLU A 103 -2.10 16.31 4.45
N THR A 104 -0.84 15.87 4.37
CA THR A 104 0.30 16.43 5.11
C THR A 104 1.16 17.38 4.26
N LYS A 105 0.88 17.49 2.95
CA LYS A 105 1.67 18.31 2.03
C LYS A 105 1.66 19.79 2.40
N GLY A 106 2.86 20.35 2.57
CA GLY A 106 3.06 21.78 2.82
C GLY A 106 2.94 22.21 4.28
N LEU A 107 2.76 21.28 5.22
CA LEU A 107 2.76 21.57 6.65
C LEU A 107 4.17 21.42 7.24
N GLU A 108 4.52 22.32 8.16
CA GLU A 108 5.71 22.14 8.98
C GLU A 108 5.45 21.07 10.05
N LEU A 109 6.51 20.37 10.46
CA LEU A 109 6.44 19.30 11.47
C LEU A 109 5.88 19.77 12.83
N GLU A 110 5.95 21.07 13.09
CA GLU A 110 5.47 21.71 14.31
C GLU A 110 3.95 21.99 14.29
N ASP A 111 3.34 22.03 13.11
CA ASP A 111 1.89 22.29 12.93
C ASP A 111 1.04 21.01 12.98
N ILE A 112 1.68 19.85 12.91
CA ILE A 112 1.00 18.54 12.90
C ILE A 112 0.17 18.29 14.18
N PRO A 113 0.62 18.66 15.39
CA PRO A 113 -0.22 18.59 16.58
C PRO A 113 -1.48 19.47 16.47
N LEU A 114 -1.44 20.60 15.76
CA LEU A 114 -2.60 21.48 15.55
C LEU A 114 -3.63 20.83 14.61
N LEU A 115 -3.16 20.10 13.59
CA LEU A 115 -4.01 19.32 12.68
C LEU A 115 -4.85 18.28 13.44
N PHE A 116 -4.24 17.57 14.39
CA PHE A 116 -4.92 16.54 15.18
C PHE A 116 -5.71 17.10 16.37
N ALA A 117 -5.40 18.31 16.85
CA ALA A 117 -6.08 18.92 18.01
C ALA A 117 -7.36 19.69 17.66
N LYS A 118 -7.47 20.26 16.44
CA LYS A 118 -8.60 21.14 16.07
C LYS A 118 -9.66 20.54 15.15
N GLY A 119 -9.43 19.39 14.52
CA GLY A 119 -10.45 18.73 13.67
C GLY A 119 -10.88 19.51 12.41
N GLU A 120 -10.37 20.72 12.19
CA GLU A 120 -10.60 21.56 11.01
C GLU A 120 -9.31 22.32 10.67
N LEU A 121 -8.91 22.24 9.40
CA LEU A 121 -7.92 23.13 8.79
C LEU A 121 -8.55 24.52 8.68
N GLN A 122 -8.25 25.42 9.64
CA GLN A 122 -8.44 26.84 9.39
C GLN A 122 -7.37 27.31 8.41
N GLY A 123 -7.82 27.55 7.18
CA GLY A 123 -7.29 28.50 6.21
C GLY A 123 -5.80 28.78 6.27
N VAL A 124 -5.07 28.15 5.36
CA VAL A 124 -3.92 28.83 4.75
C VAL A 124 -4.45 29.42 3.45
N SER A 125 -4.62 30.74 3.49
CA SER A 125 -4.80 31.64 2.35
C SER A 125 -3.73 31.44 1.29
#